data_AF-A0A958Z6A2-F1
#
_entry.id   AF-A0A958Z6A2-F1
#
_cell.length_a   1.000
_cell.length_b   1.000
_cell.length_c   1.000
_cell.angle_alpha   90.00
_cell.angle_beta   90.00
_cell.angle_gamma   90.00
#
_symmetry.space_group_name_H-M   'P 1'
#
loop_
_entity.id
_entity.type
_entity.pdbx_description
1 polymer ?
#
loop_
_entity_poly.entity_id
_entity_poly.type
_entity_poly.pdbx_seq_one_letter_code
_entity_poly.pdbx_strand_id
1 'polypeptide(L)'
;PSCKRENTIRVKSTNRYDLKNEIGEEIVERCKHCGKHTKRHINRLFAKPNILILGLALVVAVVSTLLLWDLGFVSTLTATVPIGIWMYEDRKASAFNKVMI
;
A
#
# COMPACT_ATOMS: atom_id res chain seq x y z
N PRO A 1 -6.32 -3.67 -20.93
CA PRO A 1 -7.07 -2.41 -20.73
C PRO A 1 -6.98 -1.58 -22.02
N SER A 2 -8.04 -0.86 -22.40
CA SER A 2 -8.05 -0.09 -23.66
C SER A 2 -6.99 1.02 -23.72
N CYS A 3 -6.36 1.38 -22.59
CA CYS A 3 -5.32 2.41 -22.50
C CYS A 3 -3.95 1.90 -21.99
N LYS A 4 -3.78 0.58 -21.76
CA LYS A 4 -2.59 -0.05 -21.14
C LYS A 4 -2.05 0.57 -19.82
N ARG A 5 -2.70 1.60 -19.27
CA ARG A 5 -2.35 2.21 -17.99
C ARG A 5 -3.02 1.48 -16.84
N GLU A 6 -2.34 1.46 -15.70
CA GLU A 6 -2.90 0.98 -14.43
C GLU A 6 -3.95 1.98 -13.93
N ASN A 7 -5.06 1.47 -13.39
CA ASN A 7 -6.02 2.28 -12.65
C ASN A 7 -5.91 1.92 -11.17
N THR A 8 -5.92 2.92 -10.30
CA THR A 8 -5.78 2.72 -8.86
C THR A 8 -7.00 3.21 -8.11
N ILE A 9 -7.49 2.34 -7.24
CA ILE A 9 -8.54 2.63 -6.25
C ILE A 9 -7.92 2.71 -4.87
N ARG A 10 -8.48 3.56 -4.01
CA ARG A 10 -8.14 3.62 -2.60
C ARG A 10 -9.29 3.00 -1.83
N VAL A 11 -8.99 1.97 -1.05
CA VAL A 11 -9.95 1.19 -0.27
C VAL A 11 -9.42 1.03 1.15
N LYS A 12 -10.32 0.91 2.13
CA LYS A 12 -9.91 0.77 3.54
C LYS A 12 -9.67 -0.69 3.91
N SER A 13 -10.28 -1.63 3.18
CA SER A 13 -10.14 -3.07 3.34
C SER A 13 -8.68 -3.54 3.32
N THR A 14 -8.30 -4.34 4.31
CA THR A 14 -6.95 -4.94 4.42
C THR A 14 -6.82 -6.30 3.73
N ASN A 15 -7.95 -7.01 3.52
CA ASN A 15 -7.99 -8.34 2.94
C ASN A 15 -9.00 -8.42 1.79
N ARG A 16 -8.88 -9.44 0.93
CA ARG A 16 -9.82 -9.62 -0.20
C ARG A 16 -11.25 -9.93 0.26
N TYR A 17 -11.44 -10.61 1.37
CA TYR A 17 -12.78 -10.88 1.92
C TYR A 17 -13.46 -9.59 2.36
N ASP A 18 -12.74 -8.73 3.07
CA ASP A 18 -13.25 -7.42 3.49
C ASP A 18 -13.56 -6.55 2.26
N LEU A 19 -12.70 -6.61 1.23
CA LEU A 19 -12.90 -5.90 -0.03
C LEU A 19 -14.15 -6.43 -0.77
N LYS A 20 -14.39 -7.74 -0.76
CA LYS A 20 -15.61 -8.35 -1.33
C LYS A 20 -16.85 -7.87 -0.58
N ASN A 21 -16.78 -7.73 0.74
CA ASN A 21 -17.90 -7.21 1.53
C ASN A 21 -18.14 -5.71 1.31
N GLU A 22 -17.09 -4.93 1.04
CA GLU A 22 -17.18 -3.48 0.83
C GLU A 22 -17.69 -3.12 -0.56
N ILE A 23 -17.30 -3.86 -1.61
CA ILE A 23 -17.53 -3.47 -3.02
C ILE A 23 -18.29 -4.56 -3.82
N GLY A 24 -18.34 -5.80 -3.34
CA GLY A 24 -18.89 -6.95 -4.06
C GLY A 24 -17.85 -7.71 -4.88
N GLU A 25 -18.31 -8.59 -5.77
CA GLU A 25 -17.45 -9.48 -6.58
C GLU A 25 -16.85 -8.77 -7.81
N GLU A 26 -17.54 -7.76 -8.31
CA GLU A 26 -17.15 -6.99 -9.48
C GLU A 26 -17.02 -5.51 -9.18
N ILE A 27 -15.92 -4.90 -9.62
CA ILE A 27 -15.73 -3.46 -9.56
C ILE A 27 -16.03 -2.87 -10.93
N VAL A 28 -16.98 -1.94 -10.96
CA VAL A 28 -17.29 -1.11 -12.12
C VAL A 28 -16.71 0.28 -11.90
N GLU A 29 -15.49 0.51 -12.39
CA GLU A 29 -14.84 1.81 -12.25
C GLU A 29 -14.63 2.47 -13.62
N ARG A 30 -14.69 3.80 -13.62
CA ARG A 30 -14.28 4.61 -14.76
C ARG A 30 -12.77 4.81 -14.71
N CYS A 31 -12.07 4.46 -15.79
CA CYS A 31 -10.63 4.70 -15.87
C CYS A 31 -10.32 6.21 -15.84
N LYS A 32 -9.48 6.65 -14.90
CA LYS A 32 -9.07 8.06 -14.77
C LYS A 32 -8.28 8.60 -15.96
N HIS A 33 -7.71 7.72 -16.78
CA HIS A 33 -6.88 8.10 -17.93
C HIS A 33 -7.65 8.18 -19.26
N CYS A 34 -8.55 7.24 -19.53
CA CYS A 34 -9.25 7.17 -20.83
C CYS A 34 -10.77 7.30 -20.73
N GLY A 35 -11.31 7.43 -19.52
CA GLY A 35 -12.73 7.65 -19.28
C GLY A 35 -13.64 6.45 -19.58
N LYS A 36 -13.12 5.34 -20.11
CA LYS A 36 -13.90 4.11 -20.37
C LYS A 36 -14.23 3.38 -19.07
N HIS A 37 -15.43 2.82 -19.01
CA HIS A 37 -15.83 1.93 -17.92
C HIS A 37 -15.15 0.58 -18.08
N THR A 38 -14.56 0.08 -17.00
CA THR A 38 -13.97 -1.25 -16.95
C THR A 38 -14.61 -2.03 -15.82
N LYS A 39 -15.19 -3.18 -16.16
CA LYS A 39 -15.62 -4.18 -15.19
C LYS A 39 -14.45 -5.12 -14.91
N ARG A 40 -14.08 -5.28 -13.64
CA ARG A 40 -12.99 -6.17 -13.22
C ARG A 40 -13.42 -6.96 -11.99
N HIS A 41 -13.22 -8.27 -12.05
CA HIS A 41 -13.40 -9.16 -10.90
C HIS A 41 -12.33 -8.88 -9.83
N ILE A 42 -12.71 -9.05 -8.56
CA ILE A 42 -11.86 -8.76 -7.39
C ILE A 42 -10.52 -9.50 -7.42
N ASN A 43 -10.47 -10.73 -7.93
CA ASN A 43 -9.23 -11.53 -8.05
C ASN A 43 -8.18 -10.92 -8.97
N ARG A 44 -8.57 -10.05 -9.92
CA ARG A 44 -7.64 -9.39 -10.84
C ARG A 44 -7.02 -8.13 -10.26
N LEU A 45 -7.39 -7.75 -9.04
CA LEU A 45 -6.82 -6.62 -8.31
C LEU A 45 -5.51 -7.06 -7.64
N PHE A 46 -4.56 -6.13 -7.65
CA PHE A 46 -3.27 -6.27 -6.97
C PHE A 46 -3.10 -5.12 -5.98
N ALA A 47 -2.73 -5.45 -4.75
CA ALA A 47 -2.33 -4.48 -3.75
C ALA A 47 -0.89 -4.04 -4.01
N LYS A 48 -0.63 -2.73 -3.84
CA LYS A 48 0.71 -2.14 -3.84
C LYS A 48 0.98 -1.49 -2.47
N PRO A 49 2.22 -1.52 -1.97
CA PRO A 49 2.59 -0.83 -0.75
C PRO A 49 2.27 0.66 -0.81
N ASN A 50 1.85 1.24 0.31
CA ASN A 50 1.53 2.66 0.36
C ASN A 50 2.80 3.52 0.48
N ILE A 51 3.24 4.08 -0.65
CA ILE A 51 4.42 4.95 -0.74
C ILE A 51 4.34 6.19 0.17
N LEU A 52 3.14 6.67 0.50
CA LEU A 52 2.97 7.83 1.38
C LEU A 52 3.36 7.50 2.83
N ILE A 53 2.98 6.32 3.31
CA ILE A 53 3.35 5.85 4.65
C ILE A 53 4.86 5.63 4.73
N LEU A 54 5.45 5.08 3.68
CA LEU A 54 6.90 4.91 3.58
C LEU A 54 7.65 6.25 3.65
N GLY A 55 7.18 7.26 2.91
CA GLY A 55 7.76 8.60 2.92
C GLY A 55 7.67 9.26 4.30
N LEU A 56 6.52 9.18 4.96
CA LEU A 56 6.33 9.69 6.32
C LEU A 56 7.25 8.99 7.32
N ALA A 57 7.36 7.67 7.24
CA ALA A 57 8.27 6.89 8.09
C ALA A 57 9.72 7.33 7.95
N LEU A 58 10.16 7.60 6.71
CA LEU A 58 11.52 8.07 6.44
C LEU A 58 11.75 9.46 7.03
N VAL A 59 10.82 10.39 6.87
CA VAL A 59 10.92 11.74 7.46
C VAL A 59 10.99 11.67 8.98
N VAL A 60 10.11 10.88 9.61
CA VAL A 60 10.10 10.68 11.06
C VAL A 60 11.41 10.07 11.54
N ALA A 61 11.94 9.08 10.81
CA ALA A 61 13.22 8.47 11.14
C ALA A 61 14.34 9.53 11.13
N VAL A 62 14.48 10.32 10.07
CA VAL A 62 15.49 11.38 9.96
C VAL A 62 15.38 12.40 11.12
N VAL A 63 14.18 12.87 11.41
CA VAL A 63 13.95 13.82 12.52
C VAL A 63 14.34 13.19 13.85
N SER A 64 13.96 11.93 14.09
CA SER A 64 14.30 11.22 15.33
C SER A 64 15.81 10.97 15.46
N THR A 65 16.51 10.69 14.36
CA THR A 65 17.97 10.54 14.36
C THR A 65 18.66 11.84 14.74
N LEU A 66 18.17 12.99 14.24
CA LEU A 66 18.72 14.31 14.58
C LEU A 66 18.47 14.67 16.05
N LEU A 67 17.28 14.37 16.59
CA LEU A 67 16.95 14.63 18.00
C LEU A 67 17.73 13.74 18.98
N LEU A 68 18.00 12.49 18.58
CA LEU A 68 18.67 11.50 19.43
C LEU A 68 20.17 11.41 19.15
N TRP A 69 20.75 12.38 18.42
CA TRP A 69 22.15 12.36 18.00
C TRP A 69 23.12 12.27 19.20
N ASP A 70 22.80 12.96 20.29
CA ASP A 70 23.62 12.97 21.51
C ASP A 70 23.54 11.66 22.32
N LEU A 71 22.55 10.80 22.05
CA LEU A 71 22.36 9.51 22.73
C LEU A 71 23.15 8.36 22.06
N GLY A 72 24.01 8.67 21.09
CA GLY A 72 24.93 7.71 20.47
C GLY A 72 24.19 6.53 19.82
N PHE A 73 24.40 5.31 20.33
CA PHE A 73 23.87 4.07 19.75
C PHE A 73 22.34 4.08 19.58
N VAL A 74 21.60 4.80 20.44
CA VAL A 74 20.13 4.89 20.35
C VAL A 74 19.67 5.49 19.02
N SER A 75 20.46 6.40 18.44
CA SER A 75 20.18 6.98 17.12
C SER A 75 20.18 5.92 16.01
N THR A 76 20.99 4.86 16.11
CA THR A 76 21.07 3.81 15.09
C THR A 76 19.81 2.95 15.03
N LEU A 77 19.09 2.81 16.15
CA LEU A 77 17.81 2.09 16.19
C LEU A 77 16.74 2.78 15.33
N THR A 78 16.80 4.10 15.21
CA THR A 78 15.83 4.86 14.39
C THR A 78 15.92 4.49 12.90
N ALA A 79 17.10 4.09 12.42
CA ALA A 79 17.29 3.64 11.04
C ALA A 79 16.58 2.29 10.75
N THR A 80 16.24 1.51 11.77
CA THR A 80 15.49 0.24 11.60
C THR A 80 13.99 0.45 11.38
N VAL A 81 13.45 1.62 11.78
CA VAL A 81 12.02 1.94 11.71
C VAL A 81 11.48 1.94 10.27
N PRO A 82 12.09 2.64 9.29
CA PRO A 82 11.63 2.60 7.90
C PRO A 82 11.68 1.19 7.31
N ILE A 83 12.72 0.41 7.65
CA ILE A 83 12.88 -0.97 7.18
C ILE A 83 11.73 -1.84 7.70
N GLY A 84 11.42 -1.74 8.99
CA GLY A 84 10.31 -2.48 9.62
C GLY A 84 8.96 -2.12 8.99
N ILE A 85 8.71 -0.83 8.74
CA ILE A 85 7.48 -0.36 8.10
C ILE A 85 7.39 -0.87 6.65
N TRP A 86 8.49 -0.85 5.90
CA TRP A 86 8.52 -1.40 4.55
C TRP A 86 8.23 -2.90 4.53
N MET A 87 8.87 -3.68 5.41
CA MET A 87 8.58 -5.11 5.52
C MET A 87 7.13 -5.39 5.90
N TYR A 88 6.55 -4.57 6.77
CA TYR A 88 5.16 -4.69 7.19
C TYR A 88 4.17 -4.41 6.04
N GLU A 89 4.39 -3.32 5.29
CA GLU A 89 3.56 -2.96 4.15
C GLU A 89 3.70 -3.96 2.98
N ASP A 90 4.92 -4.45 2.72
CA ASP A 90 5.16 -5.47 1.70
C ASP A 90 4.46 -6.80 2.05
N ARG A 91 4.52 -7.22 3.31
CA ARG A 91 3.80 -8.41 3.79
C ARG A 91 2.30 -8.29 3.61
N LYS A 92 1.71 -7.12 3.91
CA LYS A 92 0.27 -6.89 3.69
C LYS A 92 -0.10 -6.97 2.22
N ALA A 93 0.65 -6.29 1.35
CA ALA A 93 0.41 -6.33 -0.09
C ALA A 93 0.55 -7.76 -0.63
N SER A 94 1.57 -8.49 -0.19
CA SER A 94 1.81 -9.89 -0.56
C SER A 94 0.69 -10.82 -0.09
N ALA A 95 0.24 -10.67 1.17
CA ALA A 95 -0.86 -11.45 1.73
C ALA A 95 -2.16 -11.25 0.95
N PHE A 96 -2.50 -10.01 0.61
CA PHE A 96 -3.65 -9.70 -0.22
C PHE A 96 -3.54 -10.35 -1.60
N ASN A 97 -2.36 -10.29 -2.23
CA ASN A 97 -2.15 -10.82 -3.58
C ASN A 97 -2.21 -12.35 -3.65
N LYS A 98 -1.79 -13.05 -2.59
CA LYS A 98 -1.74 -14.52 -2.53
C LYS A 98 -3.10 -15.19 -2.35
N VAL A 99 -4.00 -14.57 -1.59
CA VAL A 99 -5.35 -15.12 -1.38
C VAL A 99 -6.17 -14.87 -2.64
N MET A 100 -6.88 -15.87 -3.15
CA MET A 100 -7.85 -15.74 -4.24
C MET A 100 -9.19 -16.28 -3.75
N ILE A 101 -10.29 -15.63 -4.14
CA ILE A 101 -11.65 -15.98 -3.69
C ILE A 101 -12.59 -16.18 -4.87
#